data_AF-A0A1C4WHV6-F1
#
_entry.id   AF-A0A1C4WHV6-F1
#
_cell.length_a   1.000
_cell.length_b   1.000
_cell.length_c   1.000
_cell.angle_alpha   90.00
_cell.angle_beta   90.00
_cell.angle_gamma   90.00
#
_symmetry.space_group_name_H-M   'P 1'
#
loop_
_entity.id
_entity.type
_entity.pdbx_description
1 polymer ?
#
loop_
_entity_poly.entity_id
_entity_poly.type
_entity_poly.pdbx_seq_one_letter_code
_entity_poly.pdbx_strand_id
1 'polypeptide(L)'
;MSDNQHLPSTPEEAAALMNNLTFEPPPTPEREAELLASLPEAAEVMVVRSLRMPIDLDEAVAAAAKEAGVTKTAWIRQAIEIVLTMQSDDDQPISRADALRALTLLRPVRRAA
;
A
#
# COMPACT_ATOMS: atom_id res chain seq x y z
N MET A 1 9.14 21.20 17.02
CA MET A 1 10.07 21.20 18.16
C MET A 1 9.19 20.98 19.37
N SER A 2 9.07 19.74 19.83
CA SER A 2 8.21 19.42 20.97
C SER A 2 8.99 19.69 22.24
N ASP A 3 8.52 20.64 23.05
CA ASP A 3 9.06 20.90 24.39
C ASP A 3 8.76 19.70 25.29
N ASN A 4 9.68 18.74 25.34
CA ASN A 4 9.67 17.61 26.30
C ASN A 4 9.86 18.07 27.76
N GLN A 5 9.76 19.37 28.04
CA GLN A 5 10.08 20.00 29.31
C GLN A 5 9.03 19.76 30.41
N HIS A 6 7.92 19.08 30.09
CA HIS A 6 6.81 18.79 31.01
C HIS A 6 6.52 17.31 31.22
N LEU A 7 7.37 16.41 30.75
CA LEU A 7 7.22 14.98 31.02
C LEU A 7 7.89 14.62 32.37
N PRO A 8 7.20 13.90 33.26
CA PRO A 8 7.75 13.50 34.55
C PRO A 8 8.95 12.58 34.32
N SER A 9 10.04 12.86 35.03
CA SER A 9 11.31 12.13 34.91
C SER A 9 11.59 11.24 36.13
N THR A 10 10.75 11.34 37.18
CA THR A 10 10.82 10.51 38.39
C THR A 10 9.47 9.84 38.72
N PRO A 11 9.46 8.75 39.49
CA PRO A 11 8.23 8.10 39.95
C PRO A 11 7.32 9.04 40.76
N GLU A 12 7.90 9.90 41.61
CA GLU A 12 7.16 10.87 42.42
C GLU A 12 6.48 11.93 41.56
N GLU A 13 7.16 12.44 40.53
CA GLU A 13 6.58 13.38 39.56
C GLU A 13 5.46 12.73 38.73
N ALA A 14 5.64 11.47 38.33
CA ALA A 14 4.61 10.73 37.61
C ALA A 14 3.37 10.53 38.50
N ALA A 15 3.56 10.18 39.77
CA ALA A 15 2.47 10.06 40.74
C ALA A 15 1.74 11.41 40.95
N ALA A 16 2.50 12.50 41.06
CA ALA A 16 1.93 13.85 41.17
C ALA A 16 1.13 14.25 39.92
N LEU A 17 1.61 13.94 38.72
CA LEU A 17 0.87 14.18 37.47
C LEU A 17 -0.43 13.38 37.43
N MET A 18 -0.37 12.07 37.71
CA MET A 18 -1.53 11.18 37.69
C MET A 18 -2.61 11.64 38.69
N ASN A 19 -2.21 12.10 39.87
CA ASN A 19 -3.12 12.59 40.90
C ASN A 19 -3.82 13.91 40.52
N ASN A 20 -3.31 14.64 39.54
CA ASN A 20 -3.87 15.92 39.08
C ASN A 20 -4.54 15.81 37.69
N LEU A 21 -4.78 14.59 37.19
CA LEU A 21 -5.52 14.41 35.94
C LEU A 21 -6.99 14.78 36.14
N THR A 22 -7.44 15.78 35.41
CA THR A 22 -8.86 16.11 35.26
C THR A 22 -9.32 15.65 33.88
N PHE A 23 -10.31 14.77 33.85
CA PHE A 23 -10.91 14.30 32.60
C PHE A 23 -12.16 15.12 32.30
N GLU A 24 -12.32 15.49 31.04
CA GLU A 24 -13.60 16.01 30.57
C GLU A 24 -14.66 14.91 30.65
N PRO A 25 -15.94 15.28 30.87
CA PRO A 25 -17.03 14.32 30.76
C PRO A 25 -17.00 13.63 29.39
N PRO A 26 -17.42 12.36 29.30
CA PRO A 26 -17.50 11.67 28.02
C PRO A 26 -18.40 12.46 27.04
N PRO A 27 -18.07 12.49 25.75
CA PRO A 27 -18.87 13.19 24.75
C PRO A 27 -20.30 12.62 24.71
N THR A 28 -21.25 13.45 24.30
CA THR A 28 -22.61 12.94 23.99
C THR A 28 -22.55 12.03 22.75
N PRO A 29 -23.53 11.14 22.54
CA PRO A 29 -23.57 10.28 21.36
C PRO A 29 -23.50 11.05 20.04
N GLU A 30 -24.12 12.24 19.98
CA GLU A 30 -24.08 13.12 18.81
C GLU A 30 -22.67 13.65 18.57
N ARG A 31 -21.99 14.08 19.63
CA ARG A 31 -20.62 14.58 19.56
C ARG A 31 -19.63 13.49 19.18
N GLU A 32 -19.85 12.26 19.65
CA GLU A 32 -19.06 11.09 19.27
C GLU A 32 -19.21 10.77 17.78
N ALA A 33 -20.45 10.81 17.26
CA ALA A 33 -20.70 10.61 15.83
C ALA A 33 -20.04 11.68 14.95
N GLU A 34 -20.10 12.95 15.36
CA GLU A 34 -19.39 14.05 14.69
C GLU A 34 -17.87 13.83 14.68
N LEU A 35 -17.30 13.42 15.82
CA LEU A 35 -15.87 13.13 15.92
C LEU A 35 -15.46 11.98 15.01
N LEU A 36 -16.23 10.89 14.98
CA LEU A 36 -15.98 9.76 14.08
C LEU A 36 -16.07 10.17 12.61
N ALA A 37 -17.05 11.01 12.24
CA ALA A 37 -17.18 11.53 10.88
C ALA A 37 -16.05 12.50 10.50
N SER A 38 -15.41 13.14 11.48
CA SER A 38 -14.27 14.04 11.27
C SER A 38 -12.93 13.31 11.08
N LEU A 39 -12.89 12.01 11.37
CA LEU A 39 -11.68 11.22 11.16
C LEU A 39 -11.42 11.10 9.65
N PRO A 40 -10.15 11.17 9.23
CA PRO A 40 -9.80 10.85 7.85
C PRO A 40 -10.23 9.40 7.56
N GLU A 41 -10.56 9.11 6.30
CA GLU A 41 -10.79 7.73 5.88
C GLU A 41 -9.63 6.86 6.34
N ALA A 42 -9.97 5.73 6.96
CA ALA A 42 -8.97 4.81 7.46
C ALA A 42 -8.09 4.38 6.29
N ALA A 43 -6.78 4.63 6.42
CA ALA A 43 -5.82 4.15 5.45
C ALA A 43 -5.91 2.62 5.34
N GLU A 44 -5.77 2.09 4.13
CA GLU A 44 -5.78 0.65 3.90
C GLU A 44 -4.73 -0.04 4.77
N VAL A 45 -5.11 -1.13 5.43
CA VAL A 45 -4.19 -1.91 6.27
C VAL A 45 -3.27 -2.71 5.36
N MET A 46 -2.05 -2.21 5.17
CA MET A 46 -1.04 -2.85 4.31
C MET A 46 -0.20 -3.85 5.08
N VAL A 47 0.06 -5.02 4.48
CA VAL A 47 1.03 -5.99 5.04
C VAL A 47 2.34 -5.98 4.28
N VAL A 48 3.45 -5.79 5.00
CA VAL A 48 4.80 -5.82 4.42
C VAL A 48 5.15 -7.24 3.97
N ARG A 49 5.69 -7.37 2.74
CA ARG A 49 6.17 -8.62 2.17
C ARG A 49 7.53 -8.41 1.51
N SER A 50 8.43 -9.39 1.68
CA SER A 50 9.70 -9.44 0.95
C SER A 50 9.53 -10.27 -0.31
N LEU A 51 9.82 -9.69 -1.48
CA LEU A 51 9.76 -10.35 -2.78
C LEU A 51 11.17 -10.41 -3.38
N ARG A 52 11.62 -11.60 -3.78
CA ARG A 52 12.82 -11.73 -4.63
C ARG A 52 12.41 -11.61 -6.08
N MET A 53 13.06 -10.71 -6.81
CA MET A 53 12.84 -10.52 -8.25
C MET A 53 14.17 -10.61 -9.01
N PRO A 54 14.15 -11.10 -10.26
CA PRO A 54 15.28 -10.91 -11.18
C PRO A 54 15.62 -9.43 -11.31
N ILE A 55 16.91 -9.11 -11.47
CA ILE A 55 17.39 -7.72 -11.58
C ILE A 55 16.69 -7.00 -12.73
N ASP A 56 16.66 -7.62 -13.91
CA ASP A 56 16.04 -7.04 -15.10
C ASP A 56 14.54 -6.72 -14.90
N LEU A 57 13.85 -7.50 -14.07
CA LEU A 57 12.45 -7.25 -13.74
C LEU A 57 12.33 -6.04 -12.79
N ASP A 58 13.19 -5.91 -11.78
CA ASP A 58 13.18 -4.73 -10.90
C ASP A 58 13.48 -3.44 -11.68
N GLU A 59 14.39 -3.51 -12.64
CA GLU A 59 14.72 -2.38 -13.52
C GLU A 59 13.56 -2.01 -14.43
N ALA A 60 12.88 -2.99 -15.04
CA ALA A 60 11.70 -2.76 -15.85
C ALA A 60 10.56 -2.11 -15.03
N VAL A 61 10.33 -2.59 -13.82
CA VAL A 61 9.37 -2.00 -12.87
C VAL A 61 9.77 -0.56 -12.51
N ALA A 62 11.07 -0.30 -12.31
CA ALA A 62 11.57 1.04 -12.02
C ALA A 62 11.23 2.03 -13.14
N ALA A 63 11.48 1.62 -14.38
CA ALA A 63 11.22 2.44 -15.56
C ALA A 63 9.72 2.71 -15.71
N ALA A 64 8.89 1.67 -15.62
CA ALA A 64 7.44 1.80 -15.76
C ALA A 64 6.80 2.65 -14.65
N ALA A 65 7.25 2.51 -13.40
CA ALA A 65 6.78 3.35 -12.29
C ALA A 65 7.15 4.82 -12.49
N LYS A 66 8.37 5.09 -12.96
CA LYS A 66 8.84 6.45 -13.27
C LYS A 66 8.02 7.08 -14.40
N GLU A 67 7.73 6.33 -15.46
CA GLU A 67 6.90 6.78 -16.57
C GLU A 67 5.47 7.09 -16.12
N ALA A 68 4.90 6.27 -15.25
CA ALA A 68 3.58 6.47 -14.67
C ALA A 68 3.53 7.54 -13.57
N GLY A 69 4.67 8.11 -13.16
CA GLY A 69 4.74 9.14 -12.11
C GLY A 69 4.39 8.63 -10.70
N VAL A 70 4.52 7.32 -10.45
CA VAL A 70 4.18 6.68 -9.17
C VAL A 70 5.39 5.99 -8.55
N THR A 71 5.28 5.59 -7.28
CA THR A 71 6.35 4.80 -6.62
C THR A 71 6.40 3.38 -7.18
N LYS A 72 7.59 2.74 -7.15
CA LYS A 72 7.74 1.32 -7.56
C LYS A 72 6.73 0.41 -6.86
N THR A 73 6.55 0.56 -5.55
CA THR A 73 5.62 -0.25 -4.76
C THR A 73 4.17 -0.04 -5.19
N ALA A 74 3.78 1.21 -5.48
CA ALA A 74 2.43 1.50 -5.99
C ALA A 74 2.19 0.86 -7.36
N TRP A 75 3.18 0.94 -8.25
CA TRP A 75 3.11 0.32 -9.57
C TRP A 75 3.01 -1.20 -9.49
N ILE A 76 3.85 -1.85 -8.67
CA ILE A 76 3.81 -3.32 -8.48
C ILE A 76 2.44 -3.76 -7.98
N ARG A 77 1.87 -3.03 -7.00
CA ARG A 77 0.55 -3.36 -6.43
C ARG A 77 -0.55 -3.25 -7.49
N GLN A 78 -0.59 -2.14 -8.23
CA GLN A 78 -1.56 -1.93 -9.30
C GLN A 78 -1.45 -3.00 -10.39
N ALA A 79 -0.22 -3.37 -10.78
CA ALA A 79 0.00 -4.44 -11.74
C ALA A 79 -0.55 -5.79 -11.25
N ILE A 80 -0.37 -6.12 -9.97
CA ILE A 80 -0.92 -7.33 -9.36
C ILE A 80 -2.46 -7.27 -9.34
N GLU A 81 -3.04 -6.16 -8.90
CA GLU A 81 -4.49 -5.94 -8.86
C GLU A 81 -5.13 -6.11 -10.24
N ILE A 82 -4.58 -5.46 -11.27
CA ILE A 82 -5.05 -5.58 -12.66
C ILE A 82 -5.07 -7.04 -13.10
N VAL A 83 -3.98 -7.78 -12.88
CA VAL A 83 -3.90 -9.18 -13.28
C VAL A 83 -4.91 -10.04 -12.52
N LEU A 84 -5.13 -9.78 -11.23
CA LEU A 84 -6.13 -10.50 -10.44
C LEU A 84 -7.56 -10.18 -10.89
N THR A 85 -7.88 -8.91 -11.15
CA THR A 85 -9.19 -8.48 -11.67
C THR A 85 -9.49 -9.12 -13.03
N MET A 86 -8.50 -9.12 -13.94
CA MET A 86 -8.62 -9.76 -15.26
C MET A 86 -8.77 -11.28 -15.20
N GLN A 87 -8.40 -11.92 -14.09
CA GLN A 87 -8.59 -13.36 -13.88
C GLN A 87 -9.94 -13.68 -13.25
N SER A 88 -10.53 -12.76 -12.49
CA SER A 88 -11.83 -12.94 -11.85
C SER A 88 -13.02 -12.64 -12.76
N ASP A 89 -12.84 -11.82 -13.80
CA ASP A 89 -13.84 -11.62 -14.83
C ASP A 89 -13.73 -12.75 -15.86
N ASP A 90 -14.77 -13.58 -15.92
CA ASP A 90 -14.89 -14.87 -16.63
C ASP A 90 -14.89 -14.75 -18.18
N ASP A 91 -14.02 -13.91 -18.77
CA ASP A 91 -13.96 -13.65 -20.21
C ASP A 91 -12.51 -13.37 -20.69
N GLN A 92 -11.73 -14.44 -20.91
CA GLN A 92 -10.52 -14.37 -21.73
C GLN A 92 -10.94 -14.49 -23.21
N PRO A 93 -10.85 -13.43 -24.05
CA PRO A 93 -11.32 -13.47 -25.43
C PRO A 93 -10.51 -14.41 -26.33
N ILE A 94 -9.31 -14.84 -25.90
CA ILE A 94 -8.59 -15.95 -26.52
C ILE A 94 -8.00 -16.86 -25.45
N SER A 95 -8.12 -18.17 -25.66
CA SER A 95 -7.50 -19.16 -24.79
C SER A 95 -5.98 -18.99 -24.76
N ARG A 96 -5.36 -19.20 -23.59
CA ARG A 96 -3.89 -19.30 -23.45
C ARG A 96 -3.26 -20.27 -24.47
N ALA A 97 -3.98 -21.33 -24.86
CA ALA A 97 -3.54 -22.26 -25.89
C ALA A 97 -3.47 -21.62 -27.30
N ASP A 98 -4.37 -20.68 -27.60
CA ASP A 98 -4.39 -19.95 -28.86
C ASP A 98 -3.29 -18.88 -28.90
N ALA A 99 -3.02 -18.24 -27.75
CA ALA A 99 -1.87 -17.35 -27.60
C ALA A 99 -0.54 -18.10 -27.83
N LEU A 100 -0.38 -19.30 -27.25
CA LEU A 100 0.82 -20.12 -27.46
C LEU A 100 0.95 -20.60 -28.91
N ARG A 101 -0.15 -21.00 -29.56
CA ARG A 101 -0.16 -21.33 -30.99
C ARG A 101 0.20 -20.14 -31.87
N ALA A 102 -0.28 -18.93 -31.56
CA ALA A 102 0.10 -17.73 -32.29
C ALA A 102 1.60 -17.42 -32.14
N LEU A 103 2.14 -17.60 -30.93
CA LEU A 103 3.56 -17.38 -30.65
C LEU A 103 4.49 -18.38 -31.37
N THR A 104 4.09 -19.63 -31.57
CA THR A 104 4.91 -20.61 -32.33
C THR A 104 4.92 -20.34 -33.83
N LEU A 105 3.94 -19.60 -34.37
CA LEU A 105 3.90 -19.19 -35.77
C LEU A 105 4.86 -18.03 -36.09
N LEU A 106 5.32 -17.30 -35.07
CA LEU A 106 6.35 -16.28 -35.22
C LEU A 106 7.73 -16.94 -35.20
N ARG A 107 8.27 -17.22 -36.40
CA ARG A 107 9.65 -17.73 -36.56
C ARG A 107 10.64 -16.77 -35.88
N PRO A 108 11.69 -17.25 -35.18
CA PRO A 108 12.70 -16.36 -34.61
C PRO A 108 13.43 -15.61 -35.73
N VAL A 109 13.34 -14.28 -35.71
CA VAL A 109 14.19 -13.40 -36.52
C VAL A 109 15.62 -13.61 -36.03
N ARG A 110 16.46 -14.26 -36.84
CA ARG A 110 17.90 -14.35 -36.55
C ARG A 110 18.43 -12.93 -36.45
N ARG A 111 18.98 -12.54 -35.29
CA ARG A 111 19.86 -11.37 -35.18
C ARG A 111 21.07 -11.64 -36.09
N ALA A 112 21.15 -10.93 -37.22
CA ALA A 112 22.38 -10.82 -37.97
C ALA A 112 23.30 -9.85 -37.21
N ALA A 113 24.53 -10.31 -36.98
CA ALA A 113 25.65 -9.57 -36.44
C ALA A 113 26.16 -8.52 -37.43
#